data_AF-A0A936QKM9-F1
#
_entry.id   AF-A0A936QKM9-F1
#
_cell.length_a   1.000
_cell.length_b   1.000
_cell.length_c   1.000
_cell.angle_alpha   90.00
_cell.angle_beta   90.00
_cell.angle_gamma   90.00
#
_symmetry.space_group_name_H-M   'P 1'
#
loop_
_entity.id
_entity.type
_entity.pdbx_description
1 polymer ?
#
loop_
_entity_poly.entity_id
_entity_poly.type
_entity_poly.pdbx_seq_one_letter_code
_entity_poly.pdbx_strand_id
1 'polypeptide(L)' 'MVQPKKIKRTDNNSLQITWDNDNVTEITMETLREKCPCVSCQGRDSAVQFIHSDKKCFQARRIL' A
#
# COMPACT_ATOMS: atom_id res chain seq x y z
N MET A 1 -14.83 -4.89 -19.46
CA MET A 1 -13.59 -5.34 -18.81
C MET A 1 -12.64 -4.17 -18.90
N VAL A 2 -12.33 -3.52 -17.78
CA VAL A 2 -11.60 -2.23 -17.78
C VAL A 2 -10.11 -2.52 -17.68
N GLN A 3 -9.32 -2.00 -18.62
CA GLN A 3 -7.86 -2.18 -18.65
C GLN A 3 -7.13 -0.88 -18.34
N PRO A 4 -6.00 -0.94 -17.60
CA PRO A 4 -5.17 0.23 -17.37
C PRO A 4 -4.41 0.58 -18.66
N LYS A 5 -4.61 1.80 -19.17
CA LYS A 5 -3.94 2.33 -20.37
C LYS A 5 -2.61 2.98 -20.03
N LYS A 6 -2.52 3.65 -18.88
CA LYS A 6 -1.32 4.37 -18.44
C LYS A 6 -1.23 4.43 -16.93
N ILE A 7 -0.01 4.29 -16.40
CA ILE A 7 0.29 4.44 -14.98
C ILE A 7 1.41 5.46 -14.85
N LYS A 8 1.22 6.49 -14.02
CA LYS A 8 2.20 7.55 -13.76
C LYS A 8 2.31 7.80 -12.25
N ARG A 9 3.52 8.04 -11.76
CA ARG A 9 3.74 8.60 -10.41
C ARG A 9 3.71 10.11 -10.47
N THR A 10 2.95 10.71 -9.57
CA THR A 10 2.84 12.15 -9.36
C THR A 10 3.85 12.59 -8.30
N ASP A 11 4.27 13.85 -8.35
CA ASP A 11 5.24 14.45 -7.41
C ASP A 11 4.71 14.46 -5.97
N ASN A 12 3.39 14.43 -5.78
CA ASN A 12 2.70 14.40 -4.48
C ASN A 12 2.66 13.01 -3.82
N ASN A 13 3.58 12.11 -4.16
CA ASN A 13 3.60 10.74 -3.64
C ASN A 13 2.26 9.98 -3.88
N SER A 14 1.71 10.19 -5.08
CA SER A 14 0.49 9.56 -5.57
C SER A 14 0.74 8.81 -6.87
N LEU A 15 -0.10 7.82 -7.15
CA LEU A 15 -0.14 7.05 -8.38
C LEU A 15 -1.40 7.44 -9.14
N GLN A 16 -1.23 7.91 -10.37
CA GLN A 16 -2.31 8.17 -11.29
C GLN A 16 -2.42 7.02 -12.29
N ILE A 17 -3.62 6.46 -12.43
CA ILE A 17 -3.95 5.39 -13.37
C ILE A 17 -5.00 5.94 -14.33
N THR A 18 -4.69 5.90 -15.63
CA THR A 18 -5.64 6.18 -16.71
C THR A 18 -6.17 4.86 -17.24
N TRP A 19 -7.49 4.70 -17.22
CA TRP A 19 -8.21 3.52 -17.68
C TRP A 19 -8.63 3.68 -19.15
N ASP A 20 -9.02 2.58 -19.79
CA ASP A 20 -9.49 2.52 -21.18
C ASP A 20 -10.82 3.26 -21.43
N ASN A 21 -11.61 3.46 -20.39
CA ASN A 21 -12.89 4.17 -20.39
C ASN A 21 -12.74 5.68 -20.11
N ASP A 22 -11.57 6.24 -20.37
CA ASP A 22 -11.18 7.64 -20.09
C ASP A 22 -11.32 8.05 -18.61
N ASN A 23 -11.46 7.09 -17.69
CA ASN A 23 -11.43 7.39 -16.27
C ASN A 23 -10.00 7.56 -15.79
N VAL A 24 -9.82 8.48 -14.85
CA VAL A 24 -8.55 8.71 -14.17
C VAL A 24 -8.76 8.49 -12.69
N THR A 25 -7.93 7.63 -12.11
CA THR A 25 -7.92 7.38 -10.67
C THR A 25 -6.59 7.82 -10.10
N GLU A 26 -6.63 8.54 -8.98
CA GLU A 26 -5.44 8.90 -8.20
C GLU A 26 -5.48 8.15 -6.87
N ILE A 27 -4.37 7.50 -6.53
CA ILE A 27 -4.22 6.69 -5.31
C ILE A 27 -2.93 7.10 -4.63
N THR A 28 -2.99 7.50 -3.36
CA THR A 28 -1.77 7.82 -2.60
C THR A 28 -0.93 6.57 -2.34
N MET A 29 0.38 6.73 -2.21
CA MET A 29 1.26 5.59 -1.86
C MET A 29 0.94 4.99 -0.50
N GLU A 30 0.35 5.76 0.41
CA GLU A 30 -0.13 5.30 1.71
C GLU A 30 -1.27 4.28 1.55
N THR A 31 -2.33 4.65 0.81
CA THR A 31 -3.47 3.76 0.53
C THR A 31 -3.04 2.48 -0.21
N LEU A 32 -2.06 2.56 -1.12
CA LEU A 32 -1.51 1.37 -1.79
C LEU A 32 -0.82 0.41 -0.82
N ARG A 33 -0.13 0.93 0.20
CA ARG A 33 0.54 0.12 1.23
C ARG A 33 -0.44 -0.49 2.22
N GLU A 34 -1.46 0.27 2.63
CA GLU A 34 -2.53 -0.24 3.50
C GLU A 34 -3.26 -1.42 2.87
N LYS A 35 -3.51 -1.36 1.56
CA LYS A 35 -4.20 -2.42 0.80
C LYS A 35 -3.25 -3.37 0.08
N CYS A 36 -1.97 -3.38 0.43
CA CYS A 36 -0.99 -4.19 -0.28
C CYS A 36 -1.30 -5.68 -0.12
N PRO A 37 -1.52 -6.42 -1.22
CA PRO A 37 -1.96 -7.81 -1.13
C PRO A 37 -0.82 -8.83 -0.95
N CYS A 38 0.41 -8.37 -0.71
CA CYS A 38 1.55 -9.27 -0.60
C CYS A 38 1.54 -10.02 0.75
N VAL A 39 2.09 -11.24 0.75
CA VAL A 39 2.22 -12.07 1.96
C VAL A 39 3.00 -11.36 3.08
N SER A 40 3.94 -10.48 2.75
CA SER A 40 4.70 -9.72 3.76
C SER A 40 3.85 -8.66 4.48
N CYS A 41 2.83 -8.11 3.82
CA CYS A 41 1.90 -7.13 4.39
C CYS A 41 0.67 -7.83 4.99
N GLN A 42 0.07 -8.77 4.26
CA GLN A 42 -1.12 -9.52 4.69
C GLN A 42 -0.81 -10.62 5.72
N GLY A 43 0.41 -11.16 5.74
CA GLY A 43 0.85 -12.20 6.68
C GLY A 43 1.00 -11.73 8.13
N ARG A 44 0.53 -10.51 8.44
CA ARG A 44 0.30 -10.04 9.81
C ARG A 44 -1.07 -10.46 10.35
N ASP A 45 -1.98 -10.94 9.50
CA ASP A 45 -3.38 -11.27 9.84
C ASP A 45 -3.77 -12.73 9.55
N SER A 46 -2.82 -13.66 9.55
CA SER A 46 -3.16 -15.08 9.68
C SER A 46 -3.29 -15.43 11.17
N ALA A 47 -4.49 -15.24 11.71
CA ALA A 47 -5.01 -15.91 12.91
C ALA A 47 -3.98 -16.25 14.01
N VAL A 48 -3.57 -15.27 14.81
CA VAL A 48 -3.02 -15.51 16.14
C VAL A 48 -4.09 -15.11 17.16
N GLN A 49 -5.01 -16.03 17.47
CA GLN A 49 -5.58 -16.07 18.82
C GLN A 49 -4.55 -16.75 19.73
N PHE A 50 -3.45 -16.06 20.02
CA PHE A 50 -2.61 -16.37 21.16
C PHE A 50 -2.21 -15.07 21.84
N ILE A 51 -2.45 -15.05 23.15
CA ILE A 51 -2.15 -13.99 24.09
C ILE A 51 -0.67 -13.57 23.97
N HIS A 52 -0.38 -12.39 23.42
CA HIS A 52 0.87 -11.66 23.67
C HIS A 52 0.66 -10.17 23.35
N SER A 53 0.29 -9.37 24.34
CA SER A 53 1.21 -8.50 25.10
C SER A 53 2.25 -7.79 24.24
N ASP A 54 2.03 -6.48 24.14
CA ASP A 54 3.02 -5.41 24.00
C ASP A 54 3.70 -5.17 22.63
N LYS A 55 3.00 -4.32 21.87
CA LYS A 55 3.45 -2.96 21.50
C LYS A 55 4.98 -2.75 21.49
N LYS A 56 5.56 -2.65 20.28
CA LYS A 56 6.33 -1.50 19.75
C LYS A 56 7.26 -1.97 18.62
N CYS A 57 6.92 -1.62 17.38
CA CYS A 57 7.93 -1.48 16.33
C CYS A 57 7.76 -0.10 15.68
N PHE A 58 8.22 0.92 16.39
CA PHE A 58 8.49 2.22 15.79
C PHE A 58 9.73 2.80 16.47
N GLN A 59 10.89 2.57 15.87
CA GLN A 59 11.80 3.67 15.59
C GLN A 59 12.90 3.22 14.63
N ALA A 60 12.75 3.71 13.40
CA ALA A 60 13.88 4.03 12.56
C ALA A 60 14.83 4.95 13.33
N ARG A 61 16.07 4.51 13.53
CA ARG A 61 17.22 5.42 13.55
C ARG A 61 18.34 4.81 12.74
N ARG A 62 18.41 5.30 11.50
CA ARG A 62 19.63 5.39 10.71
C ARG A 62 20.54 6.38 11.42
N ILE A 63 21.68 5.95 11.96
CA ILE A 63 22.86 6.78 12.14
C ILE A 63 24.07 5.91 11.78
N LEU A 64 24.98 6.53 11.02
CA LEU A 64 26.30 6.05 10.62
C LEU A 64 27.10 5.43 11.76
#